data_AF-A0A7S3GV99-F1
#
_entry.id   AF-A0A7S3GV99-F1
#
_cell.length_a   1.000
_cell.length_b   1.000
_cell.length_c   1.000
_cell.angle_alpha   90.00
_cell.angle_beta   90.00
_cell.angle_gamma   90.00
#
_symmetry.space_group_name_H-M   'P 1'
#
loop_
_entity.id
_entity.type
_entity.pdbx_description
1 polymer ?
#
loop_
_entity_poly.entity_id
_entity_poly.type
_entity_poly.pdbx_seq_one_letter_code
_entity_poly.pdbx_strand_id
1 'polypeptide(L)'
;AVFTVLLECEGIKADQTVFTSSKVNMVDLAGSERMYKMANTKGMIKEAKSINLSLHFLEQVIISLRDQTLQIKHQQRELLNGATTPNGSAASGNGKVVTRNSFIPY
;
A
#
# COMPACT_ATOMS: atom_id res chain seq x y z
N ALA A 1 6.60 -0.32 -18.62
CA ALA A 1 7.62 -1.40 -18.60
C ALA A 1 8.03 -1.74 -17.16
N VAL A 2 8.70 -2.86 -16.92
CA VAL A 2 9.32 -3.17 -15.61
C VAL A 2 10.82 -3.35 -15.83
N PHE A 3 11.61 -2.52 -15.15
CA PHE A 3 13.06 -2.62 -15.15
C PHE A 3 13.52 -2.99 -13.74
N THR A 4 14.41 -3.97 -13.64
CA THR A 4 14.90 -4.46 -12.34
C THR A 4 16.40 -4.30 -12.27
N VAL A 5 16.86 -3.61 -11.22
CA VAL A 5 18.27 -3.53 -10.86
C VAL A 5 18.51 -4.50 -9.71
N LEU A 6 19.45 -5.42 -9.92
CA LEU A 6 19.99 -6.28 -8.87
C LEU A 6 21.34 -5.72 -8.47
N LEU A 7 21.52 -5.41 -7.18
CA LEU A 7 22.80 -4.95 -6.65
C LEU A 7 23.29 -5.99 -5.65
N GLU A 8 24.53 -6.40 -5.83
CA GLU A 8 25.27 -7.19 -4.87
C GLU A 8 26.46 -6.35 -4.41
N CYS A 9 26.64 -6.28 -3.10
CA CYS A 9 27.70 -5.52 -2.47
C CYS A 9 28.37 -6.40 -1.42
N GLU A 10 29.69 -6.46 -1.48
CA GLU A 10 30.52 -7.03 -0.44
C GLU A 10 31.22 -5.88 0.28
N GLY A 11 31.18 -5.91 1.61
CA GLY A 11 31.86 -4.93 2.45
C GLY A 11 32.42 -5.59 3.70
N ILE A 12 33.28 -4.86 4.42
CA ILE A 12 33.80 -5.32 5.71
C ILE A 12 33.21 -4.42 6.79
N LYS A 13 32.62 -5.03 7.82
CA LYS A 13 32.09 -4.31 8.99
C LYS A 13 32.55 -5.03 10.25
N ALA A 14 33.25 -4.31 11.12
CA ALA A 14 33.84 -4.87 12.35
C ALA A 14 34.64 -6.16 12.12
N ASP A 15 35.53 -6.13 11.11
CA ASP A 15 36.41 -7.25 10.71
C ASP A 15 35.68 -8.51 10.21
N GLN A 16 34.38 -8.39 9.91
CA GLN A 16 33.59 -9.45 9.26
C GLN A 16 33.22 -9.03 7.84
N THR A 17 33.35 -9.95 6.89
CA THR A 17 32.80 -9.78 5.54
C THR A 17 31.28 -9.85 5.59
N VAL A 18 30.63 -8.83 5.04
CA VAL A 18 29.18 -8.70 4.95
C VAL A 18 28.79 -8.60 3.49
N PHE A 19 27.93 -9.51 3.06
CA PHE A 19 27.30 -9.45 1.74
C PHE A 19 25.91 -8.84 1.87
N THR A 20 25.64 -7.81 1.07
CA THR A 20 24.33 -7.17 0.96
C THR A 20 23.84 -7.29 -0.46
N SER A 21 22.68 -7.91 -0.64
CA SER A 21 21.99 -7.93 -1.93
C SER A 21 20.73 -7.06 -1.86
N SER A 22 20.41 -6.40 -2.96
CA SER A 22 19.16 -5.65 -3.11
C SER A 22 18.56 -5.85 -4.49
N LYS A 23 17.23 -5.83 -4.54
CA LYS A 23 16.44 -5.91 -5.77
C LYS A 23 15.55 -4.69 -5.85
N VAL A 24 15.86 -3.80 -6.78
CA VAL A 24 15.11 -2.57 -7.01
C VAL A 24 14.30 -2.73 -8.29
N ASN A 25 12.97 -2.69 -8.18
CA ASN A 25 12.09 -2.73 -9.35
C ASN A 25 11.62 -1.30 -9.67
N MET A 26 12.00 -0.80 -10.83
CA MET A 26 11.55 0.47 -11.40
C MET A 26 10.42 0.17 -12.38
N VAL A 27 9.20 0.54 -12.02
CA VAL A 27 7.99 0.24 -12.79
C VAL A 27 7.49 1.50 -13.48
N ASP A 28 7.33 1.42 -14.79
CA ASP A 28 6.66 2.41 -15.63
C ASP A 28 5.29 1.85 -16.04
N LEU A 29 4.23 2.52 -15.61
CA LEU A 29 2.86 2.06 -15.80
C LEU A 29 2.24 2.69 -17.05
N ALA A 30 1.34 1.92 -17.69
CA ALA A 30 0.52 2.45 -18.77
C ALA A 30 -0.42 3.56 -18.26
N GLY A 31 -0.91 4.39 -19.18
CA GLY A 31 -1.82 5.49 -18.87
C GLY A 31 -3.17 5.01 -18.33
N SER A 32 -3.78 5.81 -17.45
CA SER A 32 -5.09 5.54 -16.82
C SER A 32 -6.24 6.29 -17.48
N GLU A 33 -6.00 6.87 -18.66
CA GLU A 33 -6.96 7.72 -19.34
C GLU A 33 -8.25 7.00 -19.76
N ARG A 34 -9.32 7.81 -19.85
CA ARG A 34 -10.67 7.33 -20.14
C ARG A 34 -10.86 7.06 -21.63
N MET A 35 -11.40 5.88 -21.90
CA MET A 35 -11.74 5.32 -23.22
C MET A 35 -12.65 6.18 -24.10
N TYR A 36 -13.44 7.11 -23.54
CA TYR A 36 -14.45 7.90 -24.27
C TYR A 36 -13.86 8.79 -25.38
N LYS A 37 -12.54 9.04 -25.37
CA LYS A 37 -11.84 9.88 -26.35
C LYS A 37 -11.11 9.11 -27.46
N MET A 38 -11.13 7.77 -27.45
CA MET A 38 -10.37 6.97 -28.43
C MET A 38 -11.24 6.58 -29.63
N ALA A 39 -10.69 6.75 -30.84
CA ALA A 39 -11.35 6.43 -32.10
C ALA A 39 -11.57 4.89 -32.27
N ASN A 40 -12.75 4.43 -31.83
CA ASN A 40 -13.66 3.38 -32.31
C ASN A 40 -13.13 2.08 -32.98
N THR A 41 -11.86 1.69 -32.81
CA THR A 41 -11.42 0.35 -33.24
C THR A 41 -11.62 -0.65 -32.10
N LYS A 42 -12.31 -1.78 -32.38
CA LYS A 42 -12.59 -2.84 -31.39
C LYS A 42 -11.35 -3.33 -30.64
N GLY A 43 -10.17 -3.30 -31.26
CA GLY A 43 -8.89 -3.66 -30.64
C GLY A 43 -8.46 -2.67 -29.54
N MET A 44 -8.49 -1.37 -29.84
CA MET A 44 -8.11 -0.31 -28.89
C MET A 44 -9.02 -0.30 -27.66
N ILE A 45 -10.32 -0.55 -27.83
CA ILE A 45 -11.26 -0.65 -26.70
C ILE A 45 -10.90 -1.83 -25.78
N LYS A 46 -10.51 -2.97 -26.35
CA LYS A 46 -10.08 -4.13 -25.55
C LYS A 46 -8.76 -3.86 -24.83
N GLU A 47 -7.80 -3.25 -25.52
CA GLU A 47 -6.49 -2.90 -24.96
C GLU A 47 -6.63 -1.94 -23.78
N ALA A 48 -7.30 -0.81 -23.97
CA ALA A 48 -7.46 0.18 -22.91
C ALA A 48 -8.40 -0.29 -21.79
N LYS A 49 -9.35 -1.21 -22.05
CA LYS A 49 -10.06 -1.92 -20.96
C LYS A 49 -9.08 -2.75 -20.14
N SER A 50 -8.19 -3.50 -20.78
CA SER A 50 -7.19 -4.33 -20.09
C SER A 50 -6.21 -3.50 -19.25
N ILE A 51 -5.69 -2.40 -19.82
CA ILE A 51 -4.83 -1.45 -19.11
C ILE A 51 -5.55 -0.92 -17.86
N ASN A 52 -6.71 -0.31 -18.03
CA ASN A 52 -7.45 0.29 -16.91
C ASN A 52 -7.87 -0.74 -15.85
N LEU A 53 -8.22 -1.95 -16.27
CA LEU A 53 -8.56 -3.02 -15.32
C LEU A 53 -7.35 -3.43 -14.48
N SER A 54 -6.18 -3.61 -15.11
CA SER A 54 -4.95 -3.95 -14.37
C SER A 54 -4.53 -2.84 -13.39
N LEU A 55 -4.66 -1.56 -13.80
CA LEU A 55 -4.35 -0.41 -12.95
C LEU A 55 -5.33 -0.28 -11.79
N HIS A 56 -6.61 -0.54 -12.02
CA HIS A 56 -7.62 -0.55 -10.96
C HIS A 56 -7.32 -1.63 -9.92
N PHE A 57 -6.99 -2.85 -10.34
CA PHE A 57 -6.61 -3.89 -9.38
C PHE A 57 -5.35 -3.53 -8.60
N LEU A 58 -4.36 -2.91 -9.25
CA LEU A 58 -3.16 -2.42 -8.56
C LEU A 58 -3.50 -1.38 -7.47
N GLU A 59 -4.40 -0.44 -7.77
CA GLU A 59 -4.90 0.54 -6.79
C GLU A 59 -5.53 -0.16 -5.58
N GLN A 60 -6.40 -1.14 -5.80
CA GLN A 60 -7.07 -1.86 -4.70
C GLN A 60 -6.09 -2.65 -3.84
N VAL A 61 -5.05 -3.23 -4.43
CA VAL A 61 -3.98 -3.92 -3.69
C VAL A 61 -3.21 -2.92 -2.81
N ILE A 62 -2.83 -1.76 -3.35
CA ILE A 62 -2.11 -0.72 -2.61
C ILE A 62 -2.93 -0.22 -1.41
N ILE A 63 -4.21 0.06 -1.62
CA ILE A 63 -5.14 0.49 -0.56
C ILE A 63 -5.23 -0.58 0.53
N SER A 64 -5.41 -1.84 0.13
CA SER A 64 -5.54 -2.96 1.08
C SER A 64 -4.27 -3.16 1.92
N LEU A 65 -3.08 -3.05 1.31
CA LEU A 65 -1.79 -3.15 2.01
C LEU A 65 -1.59 -2.01 3.01
N ARG A 66 -1.99 -0.78 2.64
CA ARG A 66 -1.95 0.38 3.54
C ARG A 66 -2.85 0.15 4.75
N ASP A 67 -4.10 -0.25 4.52
CA ASP A 67 -5.09 -0.38 5.58
C ASP A 67 -4.71 -1.51 6.55
N GLN A 68 -4.17 -2.64 6.06
CA GLN A 68 -3.62 -3.70 6.90
C GLN A 68 -2.47 -3.19 7.78
N THR A 69 -1.57 -2.37 7.23
CA THR A 69 -0.45 -1.79 8.00
C THR A 69 -0.94 -0.87 9.11
N LEU A 70 -1.98 -0.06 8.85
CA LEU A 70 -2.58 0.80 9.86
C LEU A 70 -3.25 -0.02 10.97
N GLN A 71 -3.98 -1.08 10.62
CA GLN A 71 -4.60 -1.97 11.61
C GLN A 71 -3.55 -2.59 12.54
N ILE A 72 -2.44 -3.10 12.00
CA ILE A 72 -1.34 -3.67 12.80
C ILE A 72 -0.76 -2.62 13.75
N LYS A 73 -0.53 -1.38 13.28
CA LYS A 73 -0.03 -0.28 14.13
C LYS A 73 -1.01 0.09 15.23
N HIS A 74 -2.30 0.14 14.93
CA HIS A 74 -3.34 0.39 15.94
C HIS A 74 -3.34 -0.72 16.99
N GLN A 75 -3.31 -1.99 16.57
CA GLN A 75 -3.24 -3.12 17.50
C GLN A 75 -2.00 -3.07 18.39
N GLN A 76 -0.82 -2.77 17.83
CA GLN A 76 0.41 -2.60 18.61
C GLN A 76 0.33 -1.45 19.62
N ARG A 77 -0.28 -0.32 19.23
CA ARG A 77 -0.46 0.84 20.10
C ARG A 77 -1.42 0.54 21.26
N GLU A 78 -2.52 -0.18 21.01
CA GLU A 78 -3.43 -0.62 22.08
C GLU A 78 -2.73 -1.58 23.06
N LEU A 79 -1.87 -2.48 22.56
CA LEU A 79 -1.04 -3.35 23.41
C LEU A 79 -0.02 -2.53 24.24
N LEU A 80 0.55 -1.47 23.69
CA LEU A 80 1.46 -0.57 24.41
C LEU A 80 0.73 0.28 25.46
N ASN A 81 -0.46 0.78 25.13
CA ASN A 81 -1.25 1.63 26.01
C ASN A 81 -1.88 0.85 27.18
N GLY A 82 -2.18 -0.44 26.99
CA GLY A 82 -2.66 -1.34 28.04
C GLY A 82 -1.65 -1.61 29.16
N ALA A 83 -0.36 -1.31 28.95
CA ALA A 83 0.70 -1.47 29.95
C ALA A 83 0.90 -0.23 30.84
N THR A 84 0.16 0.86 30.61
CA THR A 84 0.25 2.07 31.43
C THR A 84 -1.07 2.29 32.17
N THR A 85 -1.27 1.59 33.30
CA THR A 85 -2.30 1.96 34.27
C THR A 85 -1.87 3.24 34.99
N PRO A 86 -2.59 4.37 34.86
CA PRO A 86 -2.42 5.48 35.78
C PRO A 86 -3.17 5.09 37.05
N ASN A 87 -2.44 4.96 38.15
CA ASN A 87 -3.04 5.03 39.47
C ASN A 87 -3.87 6.32 39.57
N GLY A 88 -5.19 6.17 39.73
CA GLY A 88 -6.05 7.15 40.37
C GLY A 88 -6.90 8.06 39.47
N SER A 89 -8.22 7.94 39.68
CA SER A 89 -9.23 9.01 39.68
C SER A 89 -9.94 9.39 38.36
N ALA A 90 -11.13 8.81 38.20
CA ALA A 90 -12.42 9.44 37.85
C ALA A 90 -12.57 10.42 36.67
N ALA A 91 -13.52 10.04 35.79
CA ALA A 91 -14.65 10.85 35.29
C ALA A 91 -14.66 11.30 33.80
N SER A 92 -15.71 10.81 33.12
CA SER A 92 -16.66 11.54 32.26
C SER A 92 -16.23 12.00 30.86
N GLY A 93 -16.97 11.56 29.83
CA GLY A 93 -17.09 12.29 28.57
C GLY A 93 -17.37 11.44 27.33
N ASN A 94 -18.62 11.48 26.86
CA ASN A 94 -19.12 10.88 25.62
C ASN A 94 -18.35 11.29 24.35
N GLY A 95 -18.06 10.32 23.47
CA GLY A 95 -17.63 10.59 22.09
C GLY A 95 -17.68 9.32 21.23
N LYS A 96 -18.83 9.04 20.62
CA LYS A 96 -18.99 7.96 19.62
C LYS A 96 -18.04 8.24 18.43
N VAL A 97 -16.98 7.45 18.28
CA VAL A 97 -16.18 7.42 17.04
C VAL A 97 -16.98 6.63 16.01
N VAL A 98 -17.62 7.36 15.10
CA VAL A 98 -18.29 6.80 13.92
C VAL A 98 -17.23 6.52 12.86
N THR A 99 -16.79 5.28 12.73
CA THR A 99 -16.03 4.82 11.56
C THR A 99 -17.03 4.36 10.50
N ARG A 100 -17.50 5.29 9.66
CA ARG A 100 -18.19 4.95 8.40
C ARG A 100 -17.25 5.22 7.23
N ASN A 101 -16.45 4.22 6.87
CA ASN A 101 -16.02 4.09 5.48
C ASN A 101 -16.94 3.08 4.81
N SER A 102 -18.09 3.57 4.32
CA SER A 102 -18.92 2.83 3.37
C SER A 102 -18.20 2.80 2.02
N PHE A 103 -17.41 1.75 1.81
CA PHE A 103 -16.92 1.40 0.47
C PHE A 103 -18.12 0.92 -0.36
N ILE A 104 -18.47 1.67 -1.40
CA ILE A 104 -19.47 1.29 -2.39
C ILE A 104 -18.70 0.75 -3.60
N PRO A 105 -18.74 -0.56 -3.90
CA PRO A 105 -18.24 -1.06 -5.16
C PRO A 105 -19.20 -0.67 -6.29
N TYR A 106 -18.64 -0.26 -7.44
CA TYR A 106 -19.34 -0.24 -8.73
C TYR A 106 -19.22 -1.61 -9.39
#